data_AF-A0A2U1RNF3-F1
#
_entry.id   AF-A0A2U1RNF3-F1
#
_cell.length_a   1.000
_cell.length_b   1.000
_cell.length_c   1.000
_cell.angle_alpha   90.00
_cell.angle_beta   90.00
_cell.angle_gamma   90.00
#
_symmetry.space_group_name_H-M   'P 1'
#
loop_
_entity.id
_entity.type
_entity.pdbx_description
1 polymer ?
#
loop_
_entity_poly.entity_id
_entity_poly.type
_entity_poly.pdbx_seq_one_letter_code
_entity_poly.pdbx_strand_id
1 'polypeptide(L)'
;MIRVRGTRGSVGVRLVKRLAVLGMLSVGFTLAAISAPHAWAGRAPVSLEGALEALGFIVLKNDLSAPDFTLQDPFGQSIRLADQRGKVVFLTFWTTW
;
A
#
# COMPACT_ATOMS: atom_id res chain seq x y z
N MET A 1 28.67 76.44 -23.89
CA MET A 1 27.29 75.90 -23.97
C MET A 1 27.35 74.49 -24.57
N ILE A 2 26.81 73.47 -23.87
CA ILE A 2 26.20 72.20 -24.39
C ILE A 2 27.16 71.17 -25.04
N ARG A 3 27.11 69.83 -24.86
CA ARG A 3 26.54 68.85 -23.90
C ARG A 3 27.09 67.47 -24.32
N VAL A 4 27.67 66.70 -23.39
CA VAL A 4 28.11 65.30 -23.62
C VAL A 4 26.92 64.35 -23.43
N ARG A 5 26.71 63.41 -24.37
CA ARG A 5 25.65 62.38 -24.33
C ARG A 5 26.29 60.99 -24.20
N GLY A 6 26.20 60.40 -23.01
CA GLY A 6 26.52 58.99 -22.76
C GLY A 6 25.28 58.11 -22.96
N THR A 7 25.40 57.08 -23.79
CA THR A 7 24.39 56.03 -23.98
C THR A 7 24.64 54.91 -22.96
N ARG A 8 23.72 54.74 -22.00
CA ARG A 8 23.78 53.71 -20.96
C ARG A 8 22.46 52.91 -20.96
N GLY A 9 22.55 51.58 -21.07
CA GLY A 9 21.59 50.67 -20.46
C GLY A 9 20.70 49.84 -21.39
N SER A 10 21.22 48.74 -21.93
CA SER A 10 20.42 47.66 -22.53
C SER A 10 20.77 46.26 -21.98
N VAL A 11 21.09 46.21 -20.68
CA VAL A 11 21.40 44.96 -19.94
C VAL A 11 20.21 44.47 -19.09
N GLY A 12 19.29 45.36 -18.66
CA GLY A 12 18.23 45.03 -17.70
C GLY A 12 17.14 44.07 -18.20
N VAL A 13 16.82 44.06 -19.50
CA VAL A 13 15.66 43.31 -20.02
C VAL A 13 15.94 41.81 -20.18
N ARG A 14 17.21 41.42 -20.34
CA ARG A 14 17.58 40.00 -20.55
C ARG A 14 17.59 39.18 -19.26
N LEU A 15 17.73 39.84 -18.11
CA LEU A 15 17.80 39.18 -16.80
C LEU A 15 16.41 38.87 -16.24
N VAL A 16 15.45 39.78 -16.41
CA VAL A 16 14.05 39.61 -15.97
C VAL A 16 13.36 38.46 -16.72
N LYS A 17 13.66 38.30 -18.02
CA LYS A 17 13.11 37.21 -18.85
C LYS A 17 13.57 35.80 -18.42
N ARG A 18 14.78 35.66 -17.84
CA ARG A 18 15.31 34.35 -17.38
C ARG A 18 14.75 33.93 -16.02
N LEU A 19 14.44 34.91 -15.16
CA LEU A 19 13.86 34.64 -13.83
C LEU A 19 12.36 34.28 -13.91
N ALA A 20 11.63 34.77 -14.92
CA ALA A 20 10.21 34.47 -15.09
C ALA A 20 9.94 33.03 -15.55
N VAL A 21 10.83 32.41 -16.35
CA VAL A 21 10.65 31.04 -16.86
C VAL A 21 10.90 29.98 -15.77
N LEU A 22 11.73 30.29 -14.77
CA LEU A 22 12.04 29.35 -13.67
C LEU A 22 10.92 29.28 -12.62
N GLY A 23 10.15 30.37 -12.44
CA GLY A 23 9.02 30.41 -11.48
C GLY A 23 7.76 29.69 -11.97
N MET A 24 7.60 29.51 -13.28
CA MET A 24 6.36 28.95 -13.87
C MET A 24 6.35 27.41 -13.91
N LEU A 25 7.50 26.75 -13.74
CA LEU A 25 7.61 25.28 -13.64
C LEU A 25 7.33 24.74 -12.22
N SER A 26 7.37 25.59 -11.19
CA SER A 26 7.10 25.17 -9.80
C SER A 26 5.60 25.06 -9.50
N VAL A 27 4.76 25.87 -10.14
CA VAL A 27 3.30 25.86 -9.90
C VAL A 27 2.60 24.73 -10.67
N GLY A 28 3.16 24.28 -11.79
CA GLY A 28 2.67 23.09 -12.51
C GLY A 28 2.98 21.76 -11.82
N PHE A 29 4.08 21.69 -11.06
CA PHE A 29 4.49 20.48 -10.35
C PHE A 29 3.76 20.31 -9.00
N THR A 30 3.39 21.42 -8.35
CA THR A 30 2.61 21.36 -7.09
C THR A 30 1.15 21.00 -7.32
N LEU A 31 0.53 21.38 -8.45
CA LEU A 31 -0.87 21.05 -8.71
C LEU A 31 -1.07 19.60 -9.22
N ALA A 32 -0.05 18.97 -9.81
CA ALA A 32 -0.10 17.56 -10.18
C ALA A 32 0.08 16.61 -8.97
N ALA A 33 0.72 17.07 -7.89
CA ALA A 33 0.91 16.27 -6.68
C ALA A 33 -0.37 16.19 -5.80
N ILE A 34 -1.30 17.13 -5.94
CA ILE A 34 -2.52 17.19 -5.11
C ILE A 34 -3.63 16.27 -5.66
N SER A 35 -3.63 15.93 -6.94
CA SER A 35 -4.71 15.12 -7.55
C SER A 35 -4.45 13.61 -7.62
N ALA A 36 -3.30 13.10 -7.15
CA ALA A 36 -3.05 11.65 -7.14
C ALA A 36 -2.49 11.03 -5.83
N PRO A 37 -2.95 11.41 -4.62
CA PRO A 37 -2.80 10.53 -3.46
C PRO A 37 -4.03 9.63 -3.22
N HIS A 38 -5.08 9.66 -4.06
CA HIS A 38 -6.27 8.84 -3.80
C HIS A 38 -6.22 7.46 -4.48
N ALA A 39 -5.30 7.22 -5.41
CA ALA A 39 -5.15 5.94 -6.10
C ALA A 39 -4.06 5.03 -5.51
N TRP A 40 -3.24 5.52 -4.58
CA TRP A 40 -2.24 4.69 -3.87
C TRP A 40 -2.78 4.09 -2.56
N ALA A 41 -4.04 4.37 -2.20
CA ALA A 41 -4.78 3.50 -1.30
C ALA A 41 -5.03 2.18 -2.05
N GLY A 42 -3.95 1.45 -2.31
CA GLY A 42 -3.99 0.05 -2.66
C GLY A 42 -4.95 -0.60 -1.69
N ARG A 43 -5.85 -1.43 -2.22
CA ARG A 43 -6.73 -2.29 -1.43
C ARG A 43 -5.99 -2.66 -0.15
N ALA A 44 -6.53 -2.23 0.99
CA ALA A 44 -5.98 -2.65 2.28
C ALA A 44 -5.76 -4.16 2.20
N PRO A 45 -4.62 -4.68 2.71
CA PRO A 45 -4.37 -6.11 2.69
C PRO A 45 -5.60 -6.79 3.29
N VAL A 46 -6.21 -7.69 2.51
CA VAL A 46 -7.39 -8.43 2.95
C VAL A 46 -6.96 -9.24 4.16
N SER A 47 -7.49 -8.90 5.34
CA SER A 47 -7.24 -9.67 6.56
C SER A 47 -7.86 -11.06 6.42
N LEU A 48 -7.24 -12.07 7.05
CA LEU A 48 -7.78 -13.43 7.02
C LEU A 48 -9.19 -13.46 7.64
N GLU A 49 -9.38 -12.71 8.72
CA GLU A 49 -10.65 -12.59 9.42
C GLU A 49 -11.71 -11.96 8.50
N GLY A 50 -11.36 -10.88 7.80
CA GLY A 50 -12.27 -10.21 6.85
C GLY A 50 -12.62 -11.09 5.65
N ALA A 51 -11.65 -11.88 5.16
CA ALA A 51 -11.90 -12.87 4.11
C ALA A 51 -12.84 -13.99 4.59
N LEU A 52 -12.62 -14.51 5.80
CA LEU A 52 -13.44 -15.56 6.39
C LEU A 52 -14.87 -15.07 6.66
N GLU A 53 -15.03 -13.86 7.19
CA GLU A 53 -16.35 -13.24 7.40
C GLU A 53 -17.10 -13.05 6.08
N ALA A 54 -16.43 -12.58 5.02
CA ALA A 54 -17.04 -12.40 3.70
C ALA A 54 -17.50 -13.72 3.07
N LEU A 55 -16.83 -14.82 3.40
CA LEU A 55 -17.20 -16.19 2.99
C LEU A 55 -18.30 -16.81 3.88
N GLY A 56 -18.75 -16.12 4.93
CA GLY A 56 -19.80 -16.60 5.83
C GLY A 56 -19.30 -17.54 6.94
N PHE A 57 -18.00 -17.59 7.24
CA PHE A 57 -17.49 -18.33 8.38
C PHE A 57 -17.77 -17.62 9.69
N ILE A 58 -18.02 -18.40 10.75
CA ILE A 58 -18.05 -17.88 12.12
C ILE A 58 -16.61 -17.73 12.61
N VAL A 59 -16.13 -16.50 12.71
CA VAL A 59 -14.81 -16.19 13.28
C VAL A 59 -14.93 -16.14 14.80
N LEU A 60 -14.40 -17.16 15.47
CA LEU A 60 -14.34 -17.20 16.93
C LEU A 60 -13.32 -16.16 17.41
N LYS A 61 -13.79 -15.11 18.08
CA LYS A 61 -12.95 -14.04 18.64
C LYS A 61 -12.19 -14.44 19.91
N ASN A 62 -12.37 -15.67 20.39
CA ASN A 62 -11.76 -16.15 21.62
C ASN A 62 -10.55 -17.03 21.30
N ASP A 63 -9.40 -16.73 21.91
CA ASP A 63 -8.12 -17.43 21.73
C ASP A 63 -8.10 -18.80 22.44
N LEU A 64 -9.08 -19.65 22.15
CA LEU A 64 -9.04 -21.04 22.60
C LEU A 64 -8.07 -21.79 21.70
N SER A 65 -6.92 -22.18 22.27
CA SER A 65 -5.99 -23.07 21.59
C SER A 65 -6.71 -24.38 21.23
N ALA A 66 -6.63 -24.79 19.97
CA ALA A 66 -7.14 -26.07 19.53
C ALA A 66 -6.51 -27.21 20.36
N PRO A 67 -7.30 -28.14 20.92
CA PRO A 67 -6.76 -29.30 21.61
C PRO A 67 -5.84 -30.10 20.69
N ASP A 68 -4.70 -30.54 21.21
CA ASP A 68 -3.78 -31.37 20.45
C ASP A 68 -4.37 -32.78 20.25
N PHE A 69 -4.13 -33.36 19.09
CA PHE A 69 -4.51 -34.73 18.78
C PHE A 69 -3.50 -35.34 17.81
N THR A 70 -3.44 -36.67 17.79
CA THR A 70 -2.66 -37.45 16.85
C THR A 70 -3.56 -38.51 16.24
N LEU A 71 -3.64 -38.55 14.92
CA LEU A 71 -4.46 -39.49 14.15
C LEU A 71 -3.62 -40.16 13.08
N GLN A 72 -4.06 -41.33 12.63
CA GLN A 72 -3.50 -41.97 11.45
C GLN A 72 -4.17 -41.41 10.20
N ASP A 73 -3.38 -41.11 9.18
CA ASP A 73 -3.88 -40.82 7.85
C ASP A 73 -4.37 -42.12 7.14
N PRO A 74 -4.96 -42.01 5.93
CA PRO A 74 -5.43 -43.19 5.19
C PRO A 74 -4.33 -44.21 4.82
N PHE A 75 -3.06 -43.83 4.89
CA PHE A 75 -1.91 -44.69 4.62
C PHE A 75 -1.26 -45.23 5.89
N GLY A 76 -1.81 -44.94 7.07
CA GLY A 76 -1.31 -45.36 8.37
C GLY A 76 -0.14 -44.52 8.91
N GLN A 77 0.09 -43.32 8.37
CA GLN A 77 1.08 -42.37 8.89
C GLN A 77 0.49 -41.53 10.00
N SER A 78 1.28 -41.34 11.07
CA SER A 78 0.86 -40.57 12.23
C SER A 78 0.97 -39.07 11.94
N ILE A 79 -0.15 -38.35 12.09
CA ILE A 79 -0.25 -36.89 11.92
C ILE A 79 -0.68 -36.26 13.23
N ARG A 80 0.12 -35.32 13.75
CA ARG A 80 -0.16 -34.57 14.97
C ARG A 80 -0.47 -33.10 14.67
N LEU A 81 -1.48 -32.54 15.33
CA LEU A 81 -1.87 -31.14 15.12
C LEU A 81 -0.76 -30.16 15.51
N ALA A 82 -0.06 -30.42 16.63
CA ALA A 82 1.06 -29.59 17.08
C ALA A 82 2.19 -29.42 16.05
N ASP A 83 2.38 -30.37 15.14
CA ASP A 83 3.42 -30.30 14.11
C ASP A 83 3.06 -29.31 12.98
N GLN A 84 1.81 -28.82 12.94
CA GLN A 84 1.32 -27.86 11.95
C GLN A 84 1.31 -26.41 12.45
N ARG A 85 1.93 -26.12 13.61
CA ARG A 85 2.04 -24.75 14.13
C ARG A 85 2.68 -23.80 13.11
N GLY A 86 2.22 -22.55 13.10
CA GLY A 86 2.65 -21.53 12.14
C GLY A 86 1.98 -21.61 10.78
N LYS A 87 1.07 -22.57 10.57
CA LYS A 87 0.24 -22.69 9.36
C LYS A 87 -1.22 -22.46 9.69
N VAL A 88 -1.97 -21.92 8.72
CA VAL A 88 -3.43 -21.95 8.76
C VAL A 88 -3.88 -23.37 8.42
N VAL A 89 -4.61 -24.01 9.32
CA VAL A 89 -5.08 -25.40 9.16
C VAL A 89 -6.60 -25.39 8.98
N PHE A 90 -7.07 -26.00 7.90
CA PHE A 90 -8.49 -26.24 7.67
C PHE A 90 -8.85 -27.67 8.11
N LEU A 91 -9.58 -27.80 9.22
CA LEU A 91 -9.98 -29.08 9.80
C LEU A 91 -11.43 -29.39 9.42
N THR A 92 -11.66 -30.57 8.86
CA THR A 92 -12.98 -31.03 8.45
C THR A 92 -13.32 -32.36 9.12
N PHE A 93 -14.57 -32.50 9.58
CA PHE A 93 -15.12 -33.74 10.12
C PHE A 93 -16.21 -34.22 9.17
N TRP A 94 -16.02 -35.40 8.60
CA TRP A 94 -16.95 -35.97 7.63
C TRP A 94 -17.04 -37.48 7.79
N THR A 95 -18.01 -38.08 7.10
CA THR A 95 -18.27 -39.51 7.14
C THR A 95 -18.84 -39.98 5.81
N THR A 96 -18.81 -41.29 5.54
CA THR A 96 -19.20 -41.91 4.26
C THR A 96 -20.65 -42.36 4.18
N TRP A 97 -21.44 -42.16 5.23
CA TRP A 97 -22.79 -42.70 5.37
C TRP A 97 -23.86 -41.62 5.35
#